data_AF-A0A2E1KCQ4-F1
#
_entry.id   AF-A0A2E1KCQ4-F1
#
_cell.length_a   1.000
_cell.length_b   1.000
_cell.length_c   1.000
_cell.angle_alpha   90.00
_cell.angle_beta   90.00
_cell.angle_gamma   90.00
#
_symmetry.space_group_name_H-M   'P 1'
#
loop_
_entity.id
_entity.type
_entity.pdbx_description
1 polymer ?
#
loop_
_entity_poly.entity_id
_entity_poly.type
_entity_poly.pdbx_seq_one_letter_code
_entity_poly.pdbx_strand_id
1 'polypeptide(L)'
;MFYFMNQNQSQKAKGFTLLESIVALTITGFLLGGLFSLISGSKELSFRAGGHLSRSLELRAINNFSLLQDGYNEFEPILGIDRFDVEDRYELASPARKTQPMNHSLKVFEVTDRKTGASFLLSRWQQEDLPK
;
A
#
# COMPACT_ATOMS: atom_id res chain seq x y z
N MET A 1 71.47 31.76 37.59
CA MET A 1 70.93 31.34 36.28
C MET A 1 69.97 30.18 36.53
N PHE A 2 68.80 30.22 35.91
CA PHE A 2 67.52 29.71 36.42
C PHE A 2 67.42 28.18 36.64
N TYR A 3 66.91 27.79 37.81
CA TYR A 3 66.35 26.45 38.07
C TYR A 3 64.95 26.37 37.45
N PHE A 4 64.79 25.63 36.35
CA PHE A 4 63.47 25.28 35.82
C PHE A 4 62.88 24.14 36.64
N MET A 5 61.98 24.47 37.57
CA MET A 5 61.13 23.50 38.24
C MET A 5 60.05 23.03 37.25
N ASN A 6 60.22 21.85 36.67
CA ASN A 6 59.21 21.21 35.83
C ASN A 6 58.02 20.80 36.71
N GLN A 7 56.96 21.61 36.72
CA GLN A 7 55.68 21.22 37.31
C GLN A 7 55.00 20.20 36.40
N ASN A 8 55.37 18.93 36.56
CA ASN A 8 54.53 17.83 36.08
C ASN A 8 53.21 17.87 36.87
N GLN A 9 52.24 18.64 36.37
CA GLN A 9 50.84 18.48 36.76
C GLN A 9 50.40 17.10 36.25
N SER A 10 50.56 16.09 37.10
CA SER A 10 49.94 14.79 36.91
C SER A 10 48.43 15.01 36.91
N GLN A 11 47.84 15.12 35.72
CA GLN A 11 46.40 15.08 35.56
C GLN A 11 45.95 13.70 36.04
N LYS A 12 45.42 13.65 37.27
CA LYS A 12 44.75 12.46 37.78
C LYS A 12 43.58 12.18 36.85
N ALA A 13 43.73 11.20 35.96
CA ALA A 13 42.62 10.66 35.18
C ALA A 13 41.58 10.12 36.16
N LYS A 14 40.47 10.85 36.29
CA LYS A 14 39.35 10.48 37.14
C LYS A 14 38.56 9.42 36.38
N GLY A 15 38.65 8.16 36.80
CA GLY A 15 37.84 7.07 36.22
C GLY A 15 36.34 7.30 36.47
N PHE A 16 35.50 6.72 35.61
CA PHE A 16 34.05 6.75 35.81
C PHE A 16 33.66 5.94 37.04
N THR A 17 32.66 6.43 37.77
CA THR A 17 32.09 5.68 38.87
C THR A 17 31.31 4.47 38.35
N LEU A 18 31.19 3.42 39.18
CA LEU A 18 30.37 2.25 38.86
C LEU A 18 28.92 2.67 38.57
N LEU A 19 28.40 3.64 39.34
CA LEU A 19 27.06 4.17 39.18
C LEU A 19 26.87 4.85 37.82
N GLU A 20 27.79 5.71 37.40
CA GLU A 20 27.73 6.37 36.09
C GLU A 20 27.73 5.36 34.94
N SER A 21 28.59 4.34 35.03
CA SER A 21 28.67 3.29 34.00
C SER A 21 27.35 2.52 33.89
N ILE A 22 26.76 2.14 35.02
CA ILE A 22 25.47 1.41 35.05
C ILE A 22 24.35 2.29 34.51
N VAL A 23 24.28 3.56 34.92
CA VAL A 23 23.27 4.51 34.44
C VAL A 23 23.40 4.73 32.93
N ALA A 24 24.62 4.97 32.43
CA ALA A 24 24.87 5.15 31.01
C ALA A 24 24.46 3.92 30.18
N LEU A 25 24.83 2.72 30.64
CA LEU A 25 24.44 1.47 29.99
C LEU A 25 22.91 1.26 30.01
N THR A 26 22.26 1.60 31.11
CA THR A 26 20.79 1.46 31.25
C THR A 26 20.05 2.39 30.29
N ILE A 27 20.46 3.66 30.21
CA ILE A 27 19.88 4.64 29.27
C ILE A 27 20.13 4.18 27.83
N THR A 28 21.34 3.75 27.52
CA THR A 28 21.70 3.28 26.17
C THR A 28 20.89 2.05 25.79
N GLY A 29 20.69 1.11 26.72
CA GLY A 29 19.84 -0.07 26.53
C GLY A 29 18.38 0.29 26.26
N PHE A 30 17.84 1.27 27.00
CA PHE A 30 16.47 1.74 26.78
C PHE A 30 16.29 2.40 25.40
N LEU A 31 17.24 3.24 25.00
CA LEU A 31 17.25 3.87 23.68
C LEU A 31 17.37 2.85 22.54
N LEU A 32 18.29 1.87 22.68
CA LEU A 32 18.43 0.78 21.71
C LEU A 32 17.15 -0.06 21.60
N GLY A 33 16.53 -0.41 22.73
CA GLY A 33 15.25 -1.13 22.75
C GLY A 33 14.14 -0.37 22.02
N GLY A 34 14.01 0.94 22.26
CA GLY A 34 13.06 1.80 21.56
C GLY A 34 13.32 1.89 20.05
N LEU A 35 14.58 2.06 19.64
CA LEU A 35 14.97 2.11 18.23
C LEU A 35 14.68 0.79 17.51
N PHE A 36 14.99 -0.36 18.12
CA PHE A 36 14.70 -1.66 17.53
C PHE A 36 13.19 -1.92 17.41
N SER A 37 12.40 -1.50 18.39
CA SER A 37 10.93 -1.60 18.33
C SER A 37 10.36 -0.79 17.16
N LEU A 38 10.83 0.45 16.98
CA LEU A 38 10.42 1.33 15.87
C LEU A 38 10.79 0.76 14.49
N ILE A 39 12.04 0.27 14.35
CA ILE A 39 12.52 -0.33 13.10
C ILE A 39 11.68 -1.57 12.75
N SER A 40 11.35 -2.39 13.74
CA SER A 40 10.51 -3.57 13.54
C SER A 40 9.11 -3.19 13.04
N GLY A 41 8.44 -2.23 13.70
CA GLY A 41 7.13 -1.74 13.29
C GLY A 41 7.12 -1.11 11.89
N SER A 42 8.18 -0.36 11.54
CA SER A 42 8.31 0.26 10.22
C SER A 42 8.42 -0.78 9.09
N LYS A 43 9.15 -1.87 9.32
CA LYS A 43 9.26 -2.97 8.34
C LYS A 43 7.93 -3.70 8.16
N GLU A 44 7.23 -4.00 9.26
CA GLU A 44 5.92 -4.63 9.20
C GLU A 44 4.90 -3.77 8.45
N LEU A 45 4.86 -2.46 8.74
CA LEU A 45 4.01 -1.52 8.03
C LEU A 45 4.35 -1.44 6.55
N SER A 46 5.64 -1.35 6.20
CA SER A 46 6.09 -1.28 4.81
C SER A 46 5.72 -2.53 4.02
N PHE A 47 5.85 -3.71 4.61
CA PHE A 47 5.47 -4.97 3.98
C PHE A 47 3.95 -5.05 3.75
N ARG A 48 3.16 -4.71 4.78
CA ARG A 48 1.69 -4.66 4.67
C ARG A 48 1.25 -3.65 3.61
N ALA A 49 1.80 -2.43 3.65
CA ALA A 49 1.48 -1.37 2.69
C ALA A 49 1.81 -1.79 1.23
N GLY A 50 2.96 -2.45 1.00
CA GLY A 50 3.33 -2.97 -0.31
C GLY A 50 2.32 -4.01 -0.84
N GLY A 51 1.87 -4.93 0.01
CA GLY A 51 0.84 -5.91 -0.35
C GLY A 51 -0.50 -5.27 -0.70
N HIS A 52 -0.94 -4.28 0.08
CA HIS A 52 -2.19 -3.54 -0.18
C HIS A 52 -2.11 -2.68 -1.45
N LEU A 53 -0.97 -2.03 -1.70
CA LEU A 53 -0.74 -1.23 -2.89
C LEU A 53 -0.77 -2.09 -4.15
N SER A 54 -0.07 -3.23 -4.15
CA SER A 54 -0.07 -4.16 -5.28
C SER A 54 -1.49 -4.62 -5.62
N ARG A 55 -2.27 -5.05 -4.61
CA ARG A 55 -3.68 -5.40 -4.79
C ARG A 55 -4.52 -4.25 -5.33
N SER A 56 -4.32 -3.03 -4.84
CA SER A 56 -5.05 -1.86 -5.33
C SER A 56 -4.71 -1.53 -6.79
N LEU A 57 -3.47 -1.73 -7.21
CA LEU A 57 -3.03 -1.53 -8.59
C LEU A 57 -3.64 -2.60 -9.51
N GLU A 58 -3.70 -3.86 -9.08
CA GLU A 58 -4.40 -4.94 -9.81
C GLU A 58 -5.88 -4.61 -10.03
N LEU A 59 -6.60 -4.21 -8.97
CA LEU A 59 -8.02 -3.82 -9.07
C LEU A 59 -8.23 -2.61 -9.98
N ARG A 60 -7.31 -1.63 -9.93
CA ARG A 60 -7.38 -0.46 -10.81
C ARG A 60 -7.11 -0.83 -12.27
N ALA A 61 -6.21 -1.76 -12.54
CA ALA A 61 -5.96 -2.27 -13.89
C ALA A 61 -7.19 -3.00 -14.44
N ILE A 62 -7.84 -3.84 -13.62
CA ILE A 62 -9.10 -4.53 -13.99
C ILE A 62 -10.21 -3.51 -14.30
N ASN A 63 -10.39 -2.52 -13.43
CA ASN A 63 -11.39 -1.46 -13.64
C ASN A 63 -11.09 -0.68 -14.93
N ASN A 64 -9.88 -0.16 -15.10
CA ASN A 64 -9.52 0.60 -16.29
C ASN A 64 -9.71 -0.21 -17.57
N PHE A 65 -9.38 -1.50 -17.55
CA PHE A 65 -9.56 -2.34 -18.72
C PHE A 65 -11.02 -2.64 -19.04
N SER A 66 -11.89 -2.78 -18.02
CA SER A 66 -13.33 -2.90 -18.25
C SER A 66 -13.92 -1.67 -18.95
N LEU A 67 -13.27 -0.51 -18.85
CA LEU A 67 -13.62 0.71 -19.59
C LEU A 67 -13.05 0.74 -21.02
N LEU A 68 -12.04 -0.10 -21.31
CA LEU A 68 -11.39 -0.19 -22.62
C LEU A 68 -11.97 -1.31 -23.50
N GLN A 69 -12.68 -2.27 -22.91
CA GLN A 69 -13.38 -3.31 -23.67
C GLN A 69 -14.66 -2.74 -24.28
N ASP A 70 -14.59 -2.52 -25.59
CA ASP A 70 -15.74 -2.19 -26.41
C ASP A 70 -16.71 -3.38 -26.46
N GLY A 71 -18.02 -3.10 -26.37
CA GLY A 71 -19.08 -3.99 -25.92
C GLY A 71 -19.42 -5.22 -26.78
N TYR A 72 -18.48 -5.73 -27.58
CA TYR A 72 -18.67 -6.84 -28.51
C TYR A 72 -17.95 -8.15 -28.14
N ASN A 73 -17.10 -8.16 -27.11
CA ASN A 73 -16.38 -9.38 -26.71
C ASN A 73 -16.63 -9.78 -25.24
N GLU A 74 -16.67 -11.10 -25.02
CA GLU A 74 -16.61 -11.73 -23.69
C GLU A 74 -15.42 -11.16 -22.89
N PHE A 75 -15.56 -11.05 -21.57
CA PHE A 75 -14.52 -10.50 -20.68
C PHE A 75 -13.22 -11.30 -20.83
N GLU A 76 -12.29 -10.80 -21.64
CA GLU A 76 -10.99 -11.45 -21.81
C GLU A 76 -10.13 -11.25 -20.54
N PRO A 77 -9.73 -12.32 -19.84
CA PRO A 77 -8.96 -12.21 -18.61
C PRO A 77 -7.56 -11.65 -18.90
N ILE A 78 -7.37 -10.38 -18.54
CA ILE A 78 -6.22 -9.50 -18.86
C ILE A 78 -4.85 -10.10 -18.52
N LEU A 79 -4.79 -11.07 -17.61
CA LEU A 79 -3.53 -11.59 -17.08
C LEU A 79 -3.37 -13.11 -17.21
N GLY A 80 -4.36 -13.84 -17.76
CA GLY A 80 -4.35 -15.31 -17.72
C GLY A 80 -4.30 -15.88 -16.28
N ILE A 81 -4.62 -15.04 -15.28
CA ILE A 81 -4.60 -15.41 -13.86
C ILE A 81 -6.04 -15.72 -13.46
N ASP A 82 -6.32 -16.99 -13.16
CA ASP A 82 -7.60 -17.54 -12.71
C ASP A 82 -7.96 -17.14 -11.26
N ARG A 83 -7.60 -15.91 -10.85
CA ARG A 83 -7.76 -15.41 -9.47
C ARG A 83 -9.04 -14.64 -9.28
N PHE A 84 -9.51 -13.96 -10.31
CA PHE A 84 -10.71 -13.15 -10.26
C PHE A 84 -11.83 -13.87 -11.00
N ASP A 85 -13.00 -13.87 -10.39
CA ASP A 85 -14.24 -14.28 -11.03
C ASP A 85 -15.06 -13.03 -11.34
N VAL A 86 -15.64 -12.97 -12.53
CA VAL A 86 -16.32 -11.77 -13.04
C VAL A 86 -17.72 -12.16 -13.49
N GLU A 87 -18.72 -11.65 -12.78
CA GLU A 87 -20.12 -11.89 -13.06
C GLU A 87 -20.83 -10.59 -13.44
N ASP A 88 -21.53 -10.56 -14.58
CA ASP A 88 -22.45 -9.47 -14.89
C ASP A 88 -23.63 -9.50 -13.91
N ARG A 89 -24.00 -8.35 -13.35
CA ARG A 89 -25.07 -8.25 -12.34
C ARG A 89 -26.34 -7.65 -12.92
N TYR A 90 -26.33 -6.36 -13.19
CA TYR A 90 -27.51 -5.65 -13.68
C TYR A 90 -27.09 -4.43 -14.50
N GLU A 91 -28.01 -4.01 -15.35
CA GLU A 91 -27.89 -2.77 -16.10
C GLU A 91 -28.42 -1.61 -15.25
N LEU A 92 -27.66 -0.52 -15.17
CA LEU A 92 -28.11 0.68 -14.48
C LEU A 92 -29.20 1.36 -15.30
N ALA A 93 -30.23 1.82 -14.61
CA ALA A 93 -31.30 2.59 -15.21
C ALA A 93 -30.73 3.81 -15.96
N SER A 94 -31.23 4.05 -17.17
CA SER A 94 -30.88 5.23 -17.94
C SER A 94 -31.16 6.50 -17.12
N PRO A 95 -30.27 7.51 -17.15
CA PRO A 95 -30.50 8.76 -16.45
C PRO A 95 -31.74 9.47 -17.01
N ALA A 96 -32.48 10.16 -16.14
CA ALA A 96 -33.71 10.88 -16.51
C ALA A 96 -33.52 11.90 -17.65
N ARG A 97 -32.28 12.38 -17.85
CA ARG A 97 -31.90 13.26 -18.95
C ARG A 97 -30.50 12.92 -19.43
N LYS A 98 -30.36 12.55 -20.71
CA LYS A 98 -29.07 12.45 -21.39
C LYS A 98 -28.66 13.84 -21.90
N THR A 99 -27.41 14.24 -21.68
CA THR A 99 -26.86 15.52 -22.17
C THR A 99 -26.51 15.48 -23.66
N GLN A 100 -26.29 14.29 -24.21
CA GLN A 100 -26.04 14.02 -25.62
C GLN A 100 -26.72 12.69 -26.01
N PRO A 101 -27.25 12.55 -27.24
CA PRO A 101 -27.71 11.26 -27.73
C PRO A 101 -26.54 10.26 -27.78
N MET A 102 -26.70 9.15 -27.07
CA MET A 102 -25.71 8.06 -26.96
C MET A 102 -26.43 6.72 -26.85
N ASN A 103 -25.95 5.74 -27.64
CA ASN A 103 -26.45 4.36 -27.68
C ASN A 103 -25.67 3.46 -26.70
N HIS A 104 -25.24 4.03 -25.57
CA HIS A 104 -24.51 3.31 -24.55
C HIS A 104 -25.34 3.26 -23.27
N SER A 105 -25.30 2.11 -22.62
CA SER A 105 -25.80 1.89 -21.27
C SER A 105 -24.65 1.55 -20.33
N LEU A 106 -24.88 1.70 -19.03
CA LEU A 106 -23.89 1.41 -18.01
C LEU A 106 -24.29 0.10 -17.34
N LYS A 107 -23.45 -0.93 -17.41
CA LYS A 107 -23.67 -2.21 -16.73
C LYS A 107 -22.78 -2.35 -15.51
N VAL A 108 -23.36 -2.88 -14.44
CA VAL A 108 -22.65 -3.27 -13.23
C VAL A 108 -22.22 -4.72 -13.34
N PHE A 109 -20.96 -4.98 -13.02
CA PHE A 109 -20.42 -6.32 -12.88
C PHE A 109 -19.73 -6.45 -11.52
N GLU A 110 -19.71 -7.67 -11.01
CA GLU A 110 -19.11 -8.01 -9.73
C GLU A 110 -17.81 -8.78 -9.98
N VAL A 111 -16.74 -8.34 -9.31
CA VAL A 111 -15.44 -9.00 -9.36
C VAL A 111 -15.16 -9.61 -7.99
N THR A 112 -15.04 -10.93 -7.96
CA THR A 112 -14.73 -11.69 -6.75
C THR A 112 -13.30 -12.21 -6.78
N ASP A 113 -12.47 -11.86 -5.80
CA ASP A 113 -11.13 -12.43 -5.62
C ASP A 113 -11.26 -13.80 -4.95
N ARG A 114 -11.02 -14.88 -5.70
CA ARG A 114 -11.13 -16.27 -5.21
C ARG A 114 -10.19 -16.57 -4.05
N LYS A 115 -9.08 -15.83 -3.92
CA LYS A 115 -8.11 -16.03 -2.85
C LYS A 115 -8.56 -15.44 -1.51
N THR A 116 -9.34 -14.37 -1.55
CA THR A 116 -9.77 -13.65 -0.33
C THR A 116 -11.26 -13.67 -0.08
N GLY A 117 -12.06 -14.09 -1.07
CA GLY A 117 -13.52 -13.98 -1.05
C GLY A 117 -14.03 -12.54 -1.13
N ALA A 118 -13.15 -11.55 -1.35
CA ALA A 118 -13.54 -10.16 -1.43
C ALA A 118 -14.25 -9.88 -2.76
N SER A 119 -15.42 -9.25 -2.69
CA SER A 119 -16.22 -8.86 -3.83
C SER A 119 -16.22 -7.34 -4.02
N PHE A 120 -16.15 -6.91 -5.27
CA PHE A 120 -16.16 -5.51 -5.68
C PHE A 120 -17.17 -5.29 -6.81
N LEU A 121 -18.02 -4.27 -6.65
CA LEU A 121 -18.92 -3.84 -7.73
C LEU A 121 -18.22 -2.78 -8.59
N LEU A 122 -18.22 -3.01 -9.89
CA LEU A 122 -17.63 -2.15 -10.91
C LEU A 122 -18.65 -1.87 -12.01
N SER A 123 -18.41 -0.84 -12.81
CA SER A 123 -19.30 -0.43 -13.91
C SER A 123 -18.56 -0.27 -15.21
N ARG A 124 -19.14 -0.74 -16.32
CA ARG A 124 -18.61 -0.58 -17.69
C ARG A 124 -19.66 -0.02 -18.64
N TRP A 125 -19.22 0.69 -19.66
CA TRP A 125 -20.07 1.10 -20.77
C TRP A 125 -20.30 -0.09 -21.70
N GLN A 126 -21.55 -0.30 -22.11
CA GLN A 126 -21.91 -1.26 -23.14
C GLN A 126 -22.71 -0.56 -24.23
N GLN A 127 -22.37 -0.82 -25.48
CA GLN A 127 -23.15 -0.36 -26.62
C GLN A 127 -24.44 -1.20 -26.74
N GLU A 128 -25.58 -0.53 -26.80
CA GLU A 128 -26.88 -1.16 -27.05
C GLU A 128 -27.08 -1.34 -28.57
N ASP A 129 -27.45 -2.54 -28.99
CA ASP A 129 -27.90 -2.82 -30.35
C ASP A 129 -29.33 -2.29 -30.51
N LEU A 130 -29.46 -0.98 -30.72
CA LEU A 130 -30.74 -0.34 -31.03
C LEU A 130 -31.02 -0.50 -32.54
N PRO A 131 -32.21 -0.98 -32.94
CA PRO A 131 -32.60 -0.97 -34.35
C PRO A 131 -32.61 0.47 -34.87
N LYS A 132 -32.04 0.66 -36.07
CA LYS A 132 -31.91 1.96 -36.75
C LYS A 132 -33.27 2.61 -37.04
#